data_AF-A0A3G8XRU0-F1
#
_entry.id   AF-A0A3G8XRU0-F1
#
_cell.length_a   1.000
_cell.length_b   1.000
_cell.length_c   1.000
_cell.angle_alpha   90.00
_cell.angle_beta   90.00
_cell.angle_gamma   90.00
#
_symmetry.space_group_name_H-M   'P 1'
#
loop_
_entity.id
_entity.type
_entity.pdbx_description
1 polymer ?
#
loop_
_entity_poly.entity_id
_entity_poly.type
_entity_poly.pdbx_seq_one_letter_code
_entity_poly.pdbx_strand_id
1 'polypeptide(L)'
;MKIKILISTVLILPFLSCNINKSDDLTSIIETKSFNKQDFNKYTTKSKYNVIGHEFSPILYSNVKPLKENNNVPEKIFGVGSYWKDSKVYFQKELKGESISYLEKNDTIVVRNVYYDYSADSQLDINKPRNINELKEFLKRKNVKFDVLNFKRNVKTDIIDIEIENKFYKIILNNGLLESYLFYNKKDTINFKPYKNIIANFYF
;
A
#
# COMPACT_ATOMS: atom_id res chain seq x y z
N MET A 1 17.24 -54.75 -42.78
CA MET A 1 16.05 -53.91 -43.03
C MET A 1 15.90 -52.93 -41.88
N LYS A 2 15.69 -51.65 -42.17
CA LYS A 2 16.01 -50.50 -41.32
C LYS A 2 14.91 -50.22 -40.28
N ILE A 3 15.32 -49.98 -39.04
CA ILE A 3 14.54 -49.34 -37.97
C ILE A 3 14.32 -47.87 -38.34
N LYS A 4 13.07 -47.38 -38.26
CA LYS A 4 12.80 -45.95 -38.04
C LYS A 4 11.64 -45.75 -37.07
N ILE A 5 12.03 -45.19 -35.93
CA ILE A 5 11.22 -44.55 -34.89
C ILE A 5 10.51 -43.34 -35.50
N LEU A 6 9.23 -43.15 -35.19
CA LEU A 6 8.62 -41.83 -35.15
C LEU A 6 7.52 -41.79 -34.08
N ILE A 7 7.96 -41.81 -32.82
CA ILE A 7 7.18 -41.36 -31.67
C ILE A 7 7.67 -39.93 -31.38
N SER A 8 6.86 -38.92 -31.71
CA SER A 8 6.82 -37.61 -31.04
C SER A 8 6.13 -36.59 -31.93
N THR A 9 4.87 -36.29 -31.65
CA THR A 9 4.32 -34.91 -31.60
C THR A 9 2.84 -34.94 -31.21
N VAL A 10 2.55 -35.41 -29.98
CA VAL A 10 1.32 -35.00 -29.27
C VAL A 10 1.66 -34.87 -27.79
N LEU A 11 2.57 -33.94 -27.49
CA LEU A 11 2.74 -33.43 -26.14
C LEU A 11 3.00 -31.93 -26.28
N ILE A 12 2.43 -31.17 -25.36
CA ILE A 12 2.47 -29.70 -25.23
C ILE A 12 1.34 -28.99 -25.98
N LEU A 13 0.14 -29.03 -25.38
CA LEU A 13 -0.67 -27.82 -25.22
C LEU A 13 -1.66 -27.95 -24.03
N PRO A 14 -1.19 -28.09 -22.77
CA PRO A 14 -1.94 -27.61 -21.62
C PRO A 14 -1.27 -26.35 -21.07
N PHE A 15 -1.14 -25.28 -21.86
CA PHE A 15 -0.50 -24.02 -21.39
C PHE A 15 -1.16 -22.73 -21.91
N LEU A 16 -2.48 -22.72 -22.13
CA LEU A 16 -3.21 -21.47 -22.39
C LEU A 16 -4.49 -21.34 -21.56
N SER A 17 -4.48 -21.86 -20.34
CA SER A 17 -5.27 -21.26 -19.26
C SER A 17 -4.30 -20.59 -18.29
N CYS A 18 -3.52 -19.64 -18.81
CA CYS A 18 -3.00 -18.58 -17.98
C CYS A 18 -4.22 -17.75 -17.56
N ASN A 19 -4.93 -18.20 -16.53
CA ASN A 19 -5.79 -17.34 -15.74
C ASN A 19 -4.84 -16.34 -15.08
N ILE A 20 -4.47 -15.31 -15.85
CA ILE A 20 -3.98 -14.07 -15.28
C ILE A 20 -5.17 -13.56 -14.49
N ASN A 21 -5.24 -13.97 -13.23
CA ASN A 21 -6.00 -13.28 -12.21
C ASN A 21 -5.39 -11.88 -12.12
N LYS A 22 -5.76 -11.00 -13.05
CA LYS A 22 -5.75 -9.56 -12.87
C LYS A 22 -6.81 -9.28 -11.80
N SER A 23 -6.52 -9.63 -10.55
CA SER A 23 -7.09 -8.86 -9.47
C SER A 23 -6.50 -7.47 -9.65
N ASP A 24 -7.36 -6.51 -9.97
CA ASP A 24 -7.01 -5.10 -10.00
C ASP A 24 -6.63 -4.67 -8.57
N ASP A 25 -5.42 -5.03 -8.17
CA ASP A 25 -4.90 -4.87 -6.82
C ASP A 25 -4.39 -3.43 -6.66
N LEU A 26 -5.33 -2.49 -6.66
CA LEU A 26 -5.09 -1.07 -6.40
C LEU A 26 -4.37 -0.89 -5.06
N THR A 27 -4.72 -1.73 -4.09
CA THR A 27 -4.21 -1.78 -2.72
C THR A 27 -3.07 -2.79 -2.63
N SER A 28 -1.96 -2.57 -3.33
CA SER A 28 -0.74 -3.39 -3.19
C SER A 28 0.36 -2.68 -2.39
N ILE A 29 1.16 -3.43 -1.63
CA ILE A 29 2.31 -2.93 -0.82
C ILE A 29 3.24 -2.07 -1.68
N ILE A 30 3.45 -2.49 -2.92
CA ILE A 30 4.22 -1.79 -3.94
C ILE A 30 3.27 -1.22 -5.00
N GLU A 31 3.66 -0.13 -5.65
CA GLU A 31 2.84 0.42 -6.74
C GLU A 31 2.95 -0.45 -8.00
N THR A 32 1.86 -1.11 -8.36
CA THR A 32 1.74 -1.96 -9.57
C THR A 32 0.98 -1.26 -10.71
N LYS A 33 0.27 -0.18 -10.41
CA LYS A 33 -0.51 0.62 -11.37
C LYS A 33 -0.26 2.10 -11.16
N SER A 34 -0.29 2.86 -12.24
CA SER A 34 -0.19 4.32 -12.17
C SER A 34 -1.44 4.91 -11.51
N PHE A 35 -1.24 5.98 -10.73
CA PHE A 35 -2.33 6.71 -10.10
C PHE A 35 -3.23 7.41 -11.13
N ASN A 36 -4.54 7.29 -10.96
CA ASN A 36 -5.56 8.06 -11.66
C ASN A 36 -6.56 8.64 -10.66
N LYS A 37 -6.76 9.96 -10.70
CA LYS A 37 -7.65 10.68 -9.77
C LYS A 37 -9.10 10.17 -9.80
N GLN A 38 -9.56 9.63 -10.94
CA GLN A 38 -10.93 9.16 -11.11
C GLN A 38 -11.24 7.87 -10.33
N ASP A 39 -10.20 7.12 -9.95
CA ASP A 39 -10.36 5.84 -9.27
C ASP A 39 -10.53 6.00 -7.74
N PHE A 40 -10.47 7.24 -7.23
CA PHE A 40 -10.41 7.53 -5.80
C PHE A 40 -11.34 8.67 -5.38
N ASN A 41 -11.81 8.61 -4.13
CA ASN A 41 -12.54 9.70 -3.50
C ASN A 41 -11.57 10.84 -3.15
N LYS A 42 -11.97 12.08 -3.42
CA LYS A 42 -11.16 13.28 -3.17
C LYS A 42 -11.62 13.97 -1.89
N TYR A 43 -10.67 14.26 -1.00
CA TYR A 43 -10.90 14.99 0.23
C TYR A 43 -9.99 16.21 0.31
N THR A 44 -10.58 17.36 0.64
CA THR A 44 -9.86 18.63 0.81
C THR A 44 -9.98 19.11 2.25
N THR A 45 -8.98 19.83 2.73
CA THR A 45 -9.00 20.43 4.06
C THR A 45 -8.73 21.92 3.98
N LYS A 46 -9.36 22.69 4.88
CA LYS A 46 -9.06 24.12 5.06
C LYS A 46 -7.75 24.33 5.80
N SER A 47 -7.27 23.30 6.50
CA SER A 47 -6.01 23.34 7.24
C SER A 47 -4.84 23.42 6.27
N LYS A 48 -3.88 24.26 6.62
CA LYS A 48 -2.60 24.29 5.95
C LYS A 48 -1.59 23.51 6.78
N TYR A 49 -0.73 22.77 6.09
CA TYR A 49 0.27 21.93 6.71
C TYR A 49 1.66 22.37 6.31
N ASN A 50 2.58 22.23 7.26
CA ASN A 50 3.98 22.56 7.08
C ASN A 50 4.78 21.28 6.84
N VAL A 51 5.48 21.24 5.72
CA VAL A 51 6.59 20.31 5.47
C VAL A 51 7.84 21.13 5.32
N ILE A 52 9.02 20.53 5.52
CA ILE A 52 10.28 21.28 5.56
C ILE A 52 10.37 22.22 4.36
N GLY A 53 10.37 23.53 4.66
CA GLY A 53 10.51 24.62 3.70
C GLY A 53 9.21 25.21 3.12
N HIS A 54 8.02 24.59 3.26
CA HIS A 54 6.80 25.09 2.61
C HIS A 54 5.49 24.74 3.32
N GLU A 55 4.61 25.73 3.44
CA GLU A 55 3.21 25.56 3.81
C GLU A 55 2.37 25.24 2.57
N PHE A 56 1.43 24.31 2.67
CA PHE A 56 0.52 23.95 1.59
C PHE A 56 -0.82 23.41 2.10
N SER A 57 -1.82 23.38 1.22
CA SER A 57 -3.12 22.74 1.49
C SER A 57 -3.15 21.37 0.81
N PRO A 58 -3.12 20.27 1.57
CA PRO A 58 -3.11 18.94 1.00
C PRO A 58 -4.48 18.56 0.43
N ILE A 59 -4.45 17.73 -0.60
CA ILE A 59 -5.61 16.99 -1.08
C ILE A 59 -5.31 15.50 -0.89
N LEU A 60 -6.25 14.77 -0.30
CA LEU A 60 -6.17 13.33 -0.14
C LEU A 60 -7.05 12.66 -1.20
N TYR A 61 -6.49 11.69 -1.91
CA TYR A 61 -7.24 10.77 -2.75
C TYR A 61 -7.21 9.39 -2.08
N SER A 62 -8.36 8.76 -1.84
CA SER A 62 -8.43 7.48 -1.11
C SER A 62 -9.54 6.56 -1.60
N ASN A 63 -9.34 5.24 -1.44
CA ASN A 63 -10.39 4.25 -1.67
C ASN A 63 -11.43 4.22 -0.53
N VAL A 64 -11.14 4.89 0.57
CA VAL A 64 -12.06 5.06 1.70
C VAL A 64 -13.23 5.92 1.26
N LYS A 65 -14.46 5.47 1.55
CA LYS A 65 -15.70 6.17 1.19
C LYS A 65 -15.92 7.38 2.11
N PRO A 66 -16.71 8.38 1.68
CA PRO A 66 -17.06 9.52 2.53
C PRO A 66 -17.92 9.12 3.74
N LEU A 67 -17.83 9.87 4.83
CA LEU A 67 -18.79 9.81 5.94
C LEU A 67 -20.19 10.15 5.45
N LYS A 68 -21.19 9.42 5.95
CA LYS A 68 -22.60 9.62 5.59
C LYS A 68 -23.08 11.04 5.94
N GLU A 69 -22.60 11.58 7.06
CA GLU A 69 -23.01 12.89 7.58
C GLU A 69 -22.26 14.05 6.91
N ASN A 70 -21.08 13.80 6.33
CA ASN A 70 -20.27 14.82 5.68
C ASN A 70 -19.39 14.22 4.58
N ASN A 71 -19.78 14.45 3.33
CA ASN A 71 -19.09 13.90 2.16
C ASN A 71 -17.68 14.45 1.91
N ASN A 72 -17.26 15.49 2.64
CA ASN A 72 -15.91 16.07 2.54
C ASN A 72 -14.91 15.40 3.49
N VAL A 73 -15.36 14.47 4.34
CA VAL A 73 -14.52 13.78 5.32
C VAL A 73 -14.59 12.28 5.02
N PRO A 74 -13.46 11.57 4.92
CA PRO A 74 -13.48 10.13 4.73
C PRO A 74 -14.04 9.43 5.97
N GLU A 75 -14.66 8.26 5.78
CA GLU A 75 -14.97 7.38 6.90
C GLU A 75 -13.70 7.08 7.71
N LYS A 76 -13.86 6.98 9.03
CA LYS A 76 -12.73 6.66 9.90
C LYS A 76 -12.25 5.25 9.55
N ILE A 77 -10.95 5.12 9.27
CA ILE A 77 -10.28 3.82 9.21
C ILE A 77 -9.63 3.54 10.56
N PHE A 78 -9.29 2.27 10.81
CA PHE A 78 -8.66 1.91 12.08
C PHE A 78 -7.29 2.60 12.20
N GLY A 79 -7.21 3.58 13.10
CA GLY A 79 -5.98 4.10 13.65
C GLY A 79 -5.91 3.78 15.14
N VAL A 80 -4.71 3.56 15.65
CA VAL A 80 -4.47 3.41 17.10
C VAL A 80 -4.88 4.72 17.79
N GLY A 81 -6.15 4.88 18.16
CA GLY A 81 -6.68 6.09 18.80
C GLY A 81 -8.13 6.48 18.48
N SER A 82 -8.78 5.98 17.42
CA SER A 82 -10.19 6.31 17.09
C SER A 82 -11.11 5.09 17.21
N TYR A 83 -11.55 4.83 18.44
CA TYR A 83 -12.46 3.74 18.79
C TYR A 83 -13.92 4.08 18.47
N TRP A 84 -14.29 4.11 17.20
CA TRP A 84 -15.70 4.09 16.83
C TRP A 84 -16.10 2.68 16.38
N LYS A 85 -17.11 2.08 17.02
CA LYS A 85 -17.47 0.68 16.78
C LYS A 85 -17.79 0.41 15.30
N ASP A 86 -18.40 1.40 14.64
CA ASP A 86 -18.80 1.30 13.24
C ASP A 86 -17.61 1.43 12.29
N SER A 87 -16.54 2.14 12.66
CA SER A 87 -15.32 2.23 11.83
C SER A 87 -14.63 0.88 11.71
N LYS A 88 -14.65 0.06 12.79
CA LYS A 88 -14.13 -1.31 12.74
C LYS A 88 -14.95 -2.20 11.81
N VAL A 89 -16.28 -2.08 11.84
CA VAL A 89 -17.16 -2.89 10.99
C VAL A 89 -16.94 -2.52 9.52
N TYR A 90 -16.96 -1.24 9.18
CA TYR A 90 -16.68 -0.77 7.83
C TYR A 90 -15.30 -1.22 7.37
N PHE A 91 -14.26 -0.86 8.12
CA PHE A 91 -12.89 -1.07 7.68
C PHE A 91 -12.54 -2.56 7.56
N GLN A 92 -12.96 -3.39 8.53
CA GLN A 92 -12.64 -4.83 8.49
C GLN A 92 -13.55 -5.63 7.55
N LYS A 93 -14.84 -5.28 7.40
CA LYS A 93 -15.77 -6.06 6.58
C LYS A 93 -15.88 -5.57 5.15
N GLU A 94 -15.99 -4.27 4.93
CA GLU A 94 -16.18 -3.71 3.59
C GLU A 94 -14.84 -3.48 2.89
N LEU A 95 -13.89 -2.83 3.57
CA LEU A 95 -12.54 -2.58 3.04
C LEU A 95 -11.56 -3.74 3.27
N LYS A 96 -11.99 -4.82 3.95
CA LYS A 96 -11.18 -6.01 4.25
C LYS A 96 -9.85 -5.69 4.96
N GLY A 97 -9.84 -4.61 5.74
CA GLY A 97 -8.66 -4.14 6.46
C GLY A 97 -7.65 -3.42 5.59
N GLU A 98 -7.99 -3.01 4.36
CA GLU A 98 -7.06 -2.42 3.40
C GLU A 98 -7.46 -0.98 3.04
N SER A 99 -6.49 -0.06 3.08
CA SER A 99 -6.69 1.28 2.53
C SER A 99 -5.49 1.74 1.74
N ILE A 100 -5.77 2.61 0.79
CA ILE A 100 -4.78 3.31 -0.02
C ILE A 100 -5.12 4.78 -0.07
N SER A 101 -4.09 5.60 0.11
CA SER A 101 -4.18 7.05 0.09
C SER A 101 -3.09 7.64 -0.77
N TYR A 102 -3.40 8.68 -1.53
CA TYR A 102 -2.44 9.50 -2.24
C TYR A 102 -2.54 10.92 -1.72
N LEU A 103 -1.40 11.48 -1.33
CA LEU A 103 -1.30 12.84 -0.86
C LEU A 103 -0.80 13.73 -2.00
N GLU A 104 -1.60 14.73 -2.33
CA GLU A 104 -1.26 15.77 -3.31
C GLU A 104 -0.79 17.04 -2.61
N LYS A 105 0.29 17.61 -3.14
CA LYS A 105 0.84 18.92 -2.78
C LYS A 105 1.09 19.70 -4.06
N ASN A 106 0.45 20.87 -4.19
CA ASN A 106 0.61 21.76 -5.35
C ASN A 106 0.44 21.00 -6.69
N ASP A 107 -0.73 20.36 -6.85
CA ASP A 107 -1.11 19.57 -8.04
C ASP A 107 -0.21 18.36 -8.36
N THR A 108 0.71 18.00 -7.46
CA THR A 108 1.62 16.86 -7.61
C THR A 108 1.39 15.83 -6.51
N ILE A 109 1.26 14.56 -6.86
CA ILE A 109 1.25 13.48 -5.87
C ILE A 109 2.65 13.32 -5.29
N VAL A 110 2.77 13.48 -3.97
CA VAL A 110 4.06 13.39 -3.26
C VAL A 110 4.24 12.07 -2.54
N VAL A 111 3.14 11.47 -2.07
CA VAL A 111 3.15 10.23 -1.30
C VAL A 111 1.98 9.35 -1.67
N ARG A 112 2.23 8.05 -1.83
CA ARG A 112 1.21 7.00 -1.79
C ARG A 112 1.40 6.21 -0.49
N ASN A 113 0.36 6.14 0.34
CA ASN A 113 0.30 5.32 1.54
C ASN A 113 -0.62 4.13 1.30
N VAL A 114 -0.18 2.95 1.69
CA VAL A 114 -1.02 1.75 1.81
C VAL A 114 -0.97 1.28 3.25
N TYR A 115 -2.13 0.95 3.79
CA TYR A 115 -2.28 0.44 5.15
C TYR A 115 -3.09 -0.86 5.11
N TYR A 116 -2.57 -1.90 5.77
CA TYR A 116 -3.28 -3.12 6.07
C TYR A 116 -3.38 -3.34 7.57
N ASP A 117 -4.59 -3.63 8.05
CA ASP A 117 -4.84 -4.15 9.38
C ASP A 117 -4.83 -5.68 9.36
N TYR A 118 -3.86 -6.26 10.04
CA TYR A 118 -3.76 -7.71 10.22
C TYR A 118 -4.41 -8.18 11.53
N SER A 119 -4.95 -7.29 12.36
CA SER A 119 -5.47 -7.63 13.69
C SER A 119 -6.69 -8.58 13.64
N ALA A 120 -7.46 -8.55 12.55
CA ALA A 120 -8.56 -9.49 12.31
C ALA A 120 -8.12 -10.78 11.61
N ASP A 121 -6.86 -10.87 11.18
CA ASP A 121 -6.36 -11.94 10.32
C ASP A 121 -5.48 -12.90 11.12
N SER A 122 -6.08 -14.01 11.57
CA SER A 122 -5.40 -15.01 12.39
C SER A 122 -4.49 -15.94 11.60
N GLN A 123 -4.53 -15.87 10.25
CA GLN A 123 -3.80 -16.78 9.38
C GLN A 123 -2.53 -16.15 8.79
N LEU A 124 -1.47 -16.95 8.70
CA LEU A 124 -0.23 -16.56 8.03
C LEU A 124 -0.46 -16.50 6.51
N ASP A 125 -0.76 -15.31 6.00
CA ASP A 125 -0.81 -15.03 4.55
C ASP A 125 0.56 -14.56 4.04
N ILE A 126 1.05 -15.25 3.01
CA ILE A 126 2.33 -14.98 2.36
C ILE A 126 2.36 -13.58 1.74
N ASN A 127 1.21 -13.05 1.33
CA ASN A 127 1.07 -11.73 0.71
C ASN A 127 0.99 -10.60 1.74
N LYS A 128 0.99 -10.94 3.03
CA LYS A 128 0.87 -10.01 4.16
C LYS A 128 2.11 -10.11 5.05
N PRO A 129 3.26 -9.58 4.61
CA PRO A 129 4.49 -9.66 5.38
C PRO A 129 4.35 -8.90 6.69
N ARG A 130 4.85 -9.48 7.78
CA ARG A 130 4.78 -8.94 9.16
C ARG A 130 6.14 -8.52 9.71
N ASN A 131 7.21 -8.84 9.00
CA ASN A 131 8.58 -8.50 9.33
C ASN A 131 9.44 -8.39 8.06
N ILE A 132 10.69 -7.93 8.19
CA ILE A 132 11.60 -7.72 7.06
C ILE A 132 11.90 -9.00 6.27
N ASN A 133 11.96 -10.16 6.90
CA ASN A 133 12.29 -11.41 6.20
C ASN A 133 11.12 -11.82 5.28
N GLU A 134 9.89 -11.76 5.80
CA GLU A 134 8.69 -12.01 5.02
C GLU A 134 8.53 -10.99 3.87
N LEU A 135 8.88 -9.71 4.10
CA LEU A 135 8.87 -8.69 3.06
C LEU A 135 9.86 -9.05 1.92
N LYS A 136 11.09 -9.46 2.26
CA LYS A 136 12.08 -9.87 1.25
C LYS A 136 11.57 -11.06 0.43
N GLU A 137 10.98 -12.06 1.08
CA GLU A 137 10.40 -13.21 0.38
C GLU A 137 9.20 -12.81 -0.49
N PHE A 138 8.34 -11.91 -0.01
CA PHE A 138 7.26 -11.33 -0.81
C PHE A 138 7.79 -10.66 -2.08
N LEU A 139 8.78 -9.78 -1.96
CA LEU A 139 9.36 -9.06 -3.09
C LEU A 139 10.08 -9.99 -4.08
N LYS A 140 10.83 -10.98 -3.59
CA LYS A 140 11.45 -12.01 -4.43
C LYS A 140 10.41 -12.78 -5.24
N ARG A 141 9.31 -13.22 -4.63
CA ARG A 141 8.22 -13.93 -5.34
C ARG A 141 7.51 -13.05 -6.36
N LYS A 142 7.40 -11.74 -6.10
CA LYS A 142 6.89 -10.76 -7.07
C LYS A 142 7.89 -10.45 -8.19
N ASN A 143 9.11 -11.01 -8.14
CA ASN A 143 10.17 -10.81 -9.11
C ASN A 143 10.50 -9.32 -9.34
N VAL A 144 10.50 -8.54 -8.26
CA VAL A 144 10.87 -7.12 -8.29
C VAL A 144 12.28 -6.92 -7.77
N LYS A 145 13.03 -6.03 -8.41
CA LYS A 145 14.35 -5.61 -7.94
C LYS A 145 14.19 -4.69 -6.73
N PHE A 146 14.93 -4.97 -5.67
CA PHE A 146 14.92 -4.14 -4.47
C PHE A 146 16.28 -4.05 -3.81
N ASP A 147 16.51 -2.94 -3.10
CA ASP A 147 17.66 -2.73 -2.23
C ASP A 147 17.22 -2.15 -0.89
N VAL A 148 17.68 -2.75 0.21
CA VAL A 148 17.34 -2.30 1.57
C VAL A 148 18.35 -1.24 1.98
N LEU A 149 17.92 0.01 2.01
CA LEU A 149 18.77 1.17 2.28
C LEU A 149 19.04 1.35 3.78
N ASN A 150 18.02 1.10 4.61
CA ASN A 150 18.14 1.17 6.06
C ASN A 150 17.08 0.30 6.74
N PHE A 151 17.42 -0.25 7.90
CA PHE A 151 16.55 -1.10 8.70
C PHE A 151 16.69 -0.75 10.19
N LYS A 152 15.55 -0.54 10.85
CA LYS A 152 15.48 -0.32 12.30
C LYS A 152 14.36 -1.19 12.87
N ARG A 153 14.65 -1.90 13.96
CA ARG A 153 13.64 -2.62 14.75
C ARG A 153 13.34 -1.85 16.03
N ASN A 154 12.07 -1.55 16.28
CA ASN A 154 11.60 -0.97 17.53
C ASN A 154 10.63 -1.94 18.22
N VAL A 155 11.09 -2.59 19.30
CA VAL A 155 10.38 -3.65 20.03
C VAL A 155 9.92 -4.78 19.10
N LYS A 156 8.68 -4.70 18.58
CA LYS A 156 8.04 -5.67 17.68
C LYS A 156 7.69 -5.08 16.30
N THR A 157 8.20 -3.90 15.98
CA THR A 157 7.93 -3.21 14.71
C THR A 157 9.22 -3.04 13.91
N ASP A 158 9.21 -3.54 12.68
CA ASP A 158 10.26 -3.33 11.69
C ASP A 158 9.95 -2.05 10.90
N ILE A 159 10.94 -1.16 10.78
CA ILE A 159 10.87 0.05 9.95
C ILE A 159 11.98 -0.07 8.92
N ILE A 160 11.60 -0.14 7.65
CA ILE A 160 12.48 -0.41 6.52
C ILE A 160 12.42 0.77 5.57
N ASP A 161 13.58 1.33 5.25
CA ASP A 161 13.75 2.20 4.08
C ASP A 161 14.30 1.32 2.95
N ILE A 162 13.57 1.25 1.84
CA ILE A 162 13.83 0.29 0.75
C ILE A 162 13.59 0.96 -0.59
N GLU A 163 14.47 0.69 -1.55
CA GLU A 163 14.25 1.03 -2.95
C GLU A 163 13.70 -0.18 -3.69
N ILE A 164 12.60 -0.03 -4.42
CA ILE A 164 11.96 -1.11 -5.18
C ILE A 164 11.68 -0.56 -6.58
N GLU A 165 12.23 -1.18 -7.62
CA GLU A 165 12.12 -0.71 -9.01
C GLU A 165 12.43 0.80 -9.16
N ASN A 166 13.54 1.24 -8.58
CA ASN A 166 14.01 2.64 -8.55
C ASN A 166 13.06 3.64 -7.86
N LYS A 167 12.13 3.16 -7.03
CA LYS A 167 11.21 3.98 -6.24
C LYS A 167 11.51 3.83 -4.76
N PHE A 168 11.41 4.93 -4.03
CA PHE A 168 11.73 4.97 -2.60
C PHE A 168 10.50 4.67 -1.75
N TYR A 169 10.62 3.67 -0.89
CA TYR A 169 9.60 3.28 0.06
C TYR A 169 10.11 3.38 1.49
N LYS A 170 9.21 3.77 2.40
CA LYS A 170 9.33 3.45 3.81
C LYS A 170 8.21 2.47 4.18
N ILE A 171 8.58 1.31 4.71
CA ILE A 171 7.65 0.24 5.08
C ILE A 171 7.74 0.01 6.59
N ILE A 172 6.59 -0.06 7.25
CA ILE A 172 6.45 -0.33 8.69
C ILE A 172 5.65 -1.62 8.84
N LEU A 173 6.22 -2.61 9.53
CA LEU A 173 5.65 -3.95 9.64
C LEU A 173 5.64 -4.41 11.09
N ASN A 174 4.52 -5.01 11.51
CA ASN A 174 4.48 -5.85 12.70
C ASN A 174 3.38 -6.91 12.54
N ASN A 175 3.14 -7.69 13.59
CA ASN A 175 2.12 -8.76 13.54
C ASN A 175 0.69 -8.26 13.35
N GLY A 176 0.40 -6.99 13.67
CA GLY A 176 -0.93 -6.39 13.59
C GLY A 176 -1.13 -5.45 12.42
N LEU A 177 -0.08 -5.00 11.73
CA LEU A 177 -0.23 -4.07 10.60
C LEU A 177 0.91 -4.11 9.59
N LEU A 178 0.61 -3.60 8.40
CA LEU A 178 1.56 -3.12 7.42
C LEU A 178 1.21 -1.70 6.99
N GLU A 179 2.20 -0.81 6.99
CA GLU A 179 2.12 0.47 6.29
C GLU A 179 3.24 0.58 5.27
N SER A 180 2.92 0.95 4.04
CA SER A 180 3.89 1.25 2.98
C SER A 180 3.70 2.68 2.52
N TYR A 181 4.78 3.46 2.49
CA TYR A 181 4.82 4.83 1.99
C TYR A 181 5.76 4.90 0.80
N LEU A 182 5.21 5.05 -0.40
CA LEU A 182 5.95 5.37 -1.62
C LEU A 182 6.11 6.88 -1.73
N PHE A 183 7.33 7.34 -1.96
CA PHE A 183 7.66 8.73 -2.26
C PHE A 183 7.99 8.85 -3.76
N TYR A 184 7.23 9.68 -4.49
CA TYR A 184 7.45 9.87 -5.93
C TYR A 184 8.71 10.70 -6.24
N ASN A 185 9.22 11.44 -5.25
CA ASN A 185 10.50 12.10 -5.32
C ASN A 185 11.35 11.75 -4.10
N LYS A 186 12.62 11.37 -4.32
CA LYS A 186 13.55 11.02 -3.24
C LYS A 186 13.68 12.11 -2.18
N LYS A 187 13.62 13.39 -2.58
CA LYS A 187 13.73 14.52 -1.65
C LYS A 187 12.59 14.57 -0.62
N ASP A 188 11.43 13.99 -0.95
CA ASP A 188 10.25 14.00 -0.08
C ASP A 188 10.35 13.00 1.08
N THR A 189 11.30 12.06 1.03
CA THR A 189 11.54 11.08 2.11
C THR A 189 11.87 11.72 3.46
N ILE A 190 12.51 12.91 3.46
CA ILE A 190 12.81 13.67 4.69
C ILE A 190 11.54 14.13 5.41
N ASN A 191 10.44 14.28 4.66
CA ASN A 191 9.15 14.75 5.15
C ASN A 191 8.22 13.59 5.55
N PHE A 192 8.75 12.37 5.73
CA PHE A 192 7.96 11.19 6.09
C PHE A 192 7.02 11.43 7.28
N LYS A 193 7.54 11.91 8.41
CA LYS A 193 6.73 12.13 9.63
C LYS A 193 5.60 13.15 9.38
N PRO A 194 5.88 14.35 8.83
CA PRO A 194 4.83 15.28 8.39
C PRO A 194 3.76 14.63 7.50
N TYR A 195 4.15 13.93 6.43
CA TYR A 195 3.20 13.32 5.51
C TYR A 195 2.35 12.24 6.17
N LYS A 196 2.95 11.38 7.02
CA LYS A 196 2.22 10.40 7.83
C LYS A 196 1.16 11.08 8.72
N ASN A 197 1.53 12.17 9.39
CA ASN A 197 0.60 12.91 10.26
C ASN A 197 -0.52 13.59 9.46
N ILE A 198 -0.21 14.14 8.28
CA ILE A 198 -1.22 14.76 7.41
C ILE A 198 -2.26 13.73 7.00
N ILE A 199 -1.83 12.58 6.47
CA ILE A 199 -2.72 11.50 6.06
C ILE A 199 -3.57 11.02 7.23
N ALA A 200 -2.95 10.79 8.39
CA ALA A 200 -3.66 10.43 9.62
C ALA A 200 -4.78 11.42 9.96
N ASN A 201 -4.52 12.73 9.91
CA ASN A 201 -5.49 13.77 10.27
C ASN A 201 -6.73 13.83 9.37
N PHE A 202 -6.69 13.26 8.17
CA PHE A 202 -7.92 13.12 7.37
C PHE A 202 -8.88 12.08 7.95
N TYR A 203 -8.38 11.09 8.69
CA TYR A 203 -9.15 9.95 9.20
C TYR A 203 -9.53 10.07 10.69
N PHE A 204 -9.10 11.13 11.38
CA PHE A 204 -9.34 11.34 12.82
C PHE A 204 -10.45 12.34 13.11
#